data_AF-A0A162GP13-F1
#
_entry.id   AF-A0A162GP13-F1
#
_cell.length_a   1.000
_cell.length_b   1.000
_cell.length_c   1.000
_cell.angle_alpha   90.00
_cell.angle_beta   90.00
_cell.angle_gamma   90.00
#
_symmetry.space_group_name_H-M   'P 1'
#
loop_
_entity.id
_entity.type
_entity.pdbx_description
1 polymer ?
#
loop_
_entity_poly.entity_id
_entity_poly.type
_entity_poly.pdbx_seq_one_letter_code
_entity_poly.pdbx_strand_id
1 'polypeptide(L)'
;MRSVIVDDDVAVKDSLYTAGRRGVAGTVLVEKIAGAAAERGDSLDEVAAIAQRVVANVRSMGVALTPCIVPHAGEPSFELGEDEIEIGIGIHGEPGREKIRLESADRIVDRILEPILEDLPFSSGDEVLLFVNGMGGTPQIELYIAYRRAAEALAEKGITVIRSLVGNYTTSLEMQGFSLSLLTLDERLTELWDAPVQTAALRWGR
;
A
#
# COMPACT_ATOMS: atom_id res chain seq x y z
N MET A 1 -9.23 15.99 21.08
CA MET A 1 -8.56 15.69 19.79
C MET A 1 -7.67 14.46 19.98
N ARG A 2 -7.60 13.61 18.96
CA ARG A 2 -6.63 12.51 18.83
C ARG A 2 -5.94 12.63 17.47
N SER A 3 -4.74 12.10 17.36
CA SER A 3 -4.00 11.99 16.10
C SER A 3 -3.43 10.58 15.99
N VAL A 4 -3.49 10.02 14.78
CA VAL A 4 -2.88 8.74 14.42
C VAL A 4 -1.97 9.02 13.24
N ILE A 5 -0.71 8.66 13.36
CA ILE A 5 0.29 8.80 12.30
C ILE A 5 0.31 7.47 11.56
N VAL A 6 0.27 7.51 10.22
CA VAL A 6 0.41 6.33 9.37
C VAL A 6 1.84 6.30 8.84
N ASP A 7 2.53 5.19 9.09
CA ASP A 7 3.95 5.00 8.83
C ASP A 7 4.22 3.59 8.25
N ASP A 8 3.36 3.19 7.30
CA ASP A 8 3.25 1.83 6.77
C ASP A 8 4.34 1.43 5.77
N ASP A 9 5.07 2.39 5.21
CA ASP A 9 6.09 2.12 4.20
C ASP A 9 7.36 1.48 4.80
N VAL A 10 7.65 0.24 4.40
CA VAL A 10 8.83 -0.50 4.89
C VAL A 10 10.10 -0.17 4.13
N ALA A 11 10.03 0.60 3.05
CA ALA A 11 11.19 0.82 2.18
C ALA A 11 12.36 1.51 2.91
N VAL A 12 12.13 2.55 3.72
CA VAL A 12 13.23 3.29 4.34
C VAL A 12 12.90 3.66 5.79
N LYS A 13 13.90 3.57 6.68
CA LYS A 13 13.87 4.26 7.97
C LYS A 13 14.66 5.56 7.80
N ASP A 14 13.96 6.69 7.93
CA ASP A 14 14.42 8.06 7.66
C ASP A 14 14.61 8.41 6.18
N SER A 15 13.71 9.23 5.62
CA SER A 15 13.72 9.67 4.21
C SER A 15 13.92 11.19 4.09
N LEU A 16 14.08 11.72 2.86
CA LEU A 16 14.31 13.15 2.60
C LEU A 16 13.28 14.08 3.28
N TYR A 17 12.04 13.63 3.47
CA TYR A 17 10.95 14.41 4.03
C TYR A 17 10.31 13.81 5.28
N THR A 18 10.86 12.71 5.81
CA THR A 18 10.24 11.98 6.94
C THR A 18 11.27 11.50 7.94
N ALA A 19 11.09 11.90 9.20
CA ALA A 19 11.71 11.21 10.33
C ALA A 19 10.89 9.95 10.66
N GLY A 20 11.50 8.77 10.62
CA GLY A 20 10.80 7.49 10.66
C GLY A 20 10.38 6.98 9.28
N ARG A 21 9.23 6.31 9.19
CA ARG A 21 8.71 5.75 7.93
C ARG A 21 7.67 6.66 7.29
N ARG A 22 7.53 6.54 5.98
CA ARG A 22 6.51 7.27 5.19
C ARG A 22 5.14 6.64 5.39
N GLY A 23 4.10 7.47 5.31
CA GLY A 23 2.71 7.03 5.16
C GLY A 23 2.35 6.99 3.68
N VAL A 24 1.89 5.84 3.19
CA VAL A 24 1.57 5.60 1.78
C VAL A 24 0.19 4.94 1.63
N ALA A 25 0.02 4.00 0.69
CA ALA A 25 -1.27 3.42 0.32
C ALA A 25 -2.03 2.75 1.48
N GLY A 26 -1.35 2.25 2.52
CA GLY A 26 -2.00 1.70 3.72
C GLY A 26 -2.90 2.70 4.44
N THR A 27 -2.69 4.00 4.23
CA THR A 27 -3.56 5.07 4.72
C THR A 27 -5.02 4.87 4.30
N VAL A 28 -5.28 4.40 3.07
CA VAL A 28 -6.66 4.15 2.58
C VAL A 28 -7.36 3.09 3.42
N LEU A 29 -6.62 2.07 3.88
CA LEU A 29 -7.17 1.02 4.74
C LEU A 29 -7.49 1.57 6.14
N VAL A 30 -6.61 2.41 6.69
CA VAL A 30 -6.83 3.10 7.96
C VAL A 30 -8.08 3.98 7.88
N GLU A 31 -8.20 4.79 6.83
CA GLU A 31 -9.35 5.68 6.60
C GLU A 31 -10.66 4.90 6.48
N LYS A 32 -10.68 3.81 5.69
CA LYS A 32 -11.89 2.99 5.52
C LYS A 32 -12.32 2.33 6.83
N ILE A 33 -11.40 1.69 7.54
CA ILE A 33 -11.72 0.91 8.75
C ILE A 33 -12.07 1.84 9.92
N ALA A 34 -11.31 2.93 10.11
CA ALA A 34 -11.61 3.91 11.14
C ALA A 34 -12.91 4.67 10.83
N GLY A 35 -13.16 4.99 9.56
CA GLY A 35 -14.41 5.61 9.11
C GLY A 35 -15.63 4.73 9.38
N ALA A 36 -15.52 3.42 9.13
CA ALA A 36 -16.58 2.46 9.47
C ALA A 36 -16.84 2.37 10.99
N ALA A 37 -15.79 2.43 11.81
CA ALA A 37 -15.93 2.45 13.27
C ALA A 37 -16.64 3.73 13.75
N ALA A 38 -16.27 4.88 13.16
CA ALA A 38 -16.92 6.15 13.46
C ALA A 38 -18.40 6.14 13.06
N GLU A 39 -18.73 5.62 11.87
CA GLU A 39 -20.12 5.50 11.39
C GLU A 39 -20.96 4.56 12.27
N ARG A 40 -20.35 3.50 12.82
CA ARG A 40 -21.00 2.60 13.79
C ARG A 40 -21.33 3.29 15.12
N GLY A 41 -20.78 4.48 15.38
CA GLY A 41 -20.99 5.25 16.60
C GLY A 41 -19.97 4.99 17.70
N ASP A 42 -18.84 4.34 17.38
CA ASP A 42 -17.73 4.14 18.32
C ASP A 42 -17.21 5.50 18.83
N SER A 43 -16.72 5.54 20.07
CA SER A 43 -16.17 6.77 20.67
C SER A 43 -14.87 7.22 20.00
N LEU A 44 -14.49 8.49 20.19
CA LEU A 44 -13.24 9.03 19.64
C LEU A 44 -12.00 8.20 20.04
N ASP A 45 -11.99 7.65 21.26
CA ASP A 45 -10.88 6.83 21.75
C ASP A 45 -10.87 5.44 21.09
N GLU A 46 -12.03 4.85 20.85
CA GLU A 46 -12.16 3.56 20.15
C GLU A 46 -11.78 3.68 18.67
N VAL A 47 -12.22 4.74 17.99
CA VAL A 47 -11.83 5.01 16.60
C VAL A 47 -10.32 5.21 16.48
N ALA A 48 -9.71 5.96 17.41
CA ALA A 48 -8.26 6.16 17.43
C ALA A 48 -7.51 4.85 17.69
N ALA A 49 -8.00 4.00 18.61
CA ALA A 49 -7.41 2.70 18.90
C ALA A 49 -7.51 1.73 17.71
N ILE A 50 -8.65 1.72 17.00
CA ILE A 50 -8.82 0.93 15.77
C ILE A 50 -7.86 1.41 14.68
N ALA A 51 -7.78 2.72 14.44
CA ALA A 51 -6.86 3.29 13.46
C ALA A 51 -5.40 2.92 13.77
N GLN A 52 -4.97 3.06 15.03
CA GLN A 52 -3.63 2.65 15.47
C GLN A 52 -3.39 1.15 15.29
N ARG A 53 -4.41 0.33 15.53
CA ARG A 53 -4.34 -1.11 15.28
C ARG A 53 -4.13 -1.42 13.81
N VAL A 54 -4.82 -0.72 12.91
CA VAL A 54 -4.61 -0.89 11.46
C VAL A 54 -3.18 -0.49 11.10
N VAL A 55 -2.70 0.67 11.54
CA VAL A 55 -1.31 1.13 11.31
C VAL A 55 -0.29 0.10 11.77
N ALA A 56 -0.47 -0.46 12.98
CA ALA A 56 0.45 -1.45 13.52
C ALA A 56 0.53 -2.74 12.68
N ASN A 57 -0.53 -3.05 11.92
CA ASN A 57 -0.71 -4.32 11.20
C ASN A 57 -0.67 -4.21 9.67
N VAL A 58 -0.52 -3.00 9.11
CA VAL A 58 -0.34 -2.79 7.67
C VAL A 58 1.12 -2.51 7.35
N ARG A 59 1.63 -3.12 6.28
CA ARG A 59 2.95 -2.84 5.72
C ARG A 59 2.84 -2.66 4.22
N SER A 60 3.60 -1.70 3.69
CA SER A 60 3.54 -1.30 2.29
C SER A 60 4.91 -1.10 1.68
N MET A 61 5.03 -1.35 0.37
CA MET A 61 6.22 -1.01 -0.40
C MET A 61 5.86 -0.78 -1.87
N GLY A 62 6.45 0.27 -2.46
CA GLY A 62 6.22 0.67 -3.85
C GLY A 62 7.37 0.36 -4.80
N VAL A 63 7.10 0.46 -6.09
CA VAL A 63 8.08 0.47 -7.17
C VAL A 63 7.69 1.52 -8.22
N ALA A 64 8.66 2.24 -8.78
CA ALA A 64 8.46 3.11 -9.93
C ALA A 64 9.23 2.58 -11.14
N LEU A 65 8.55 2.55 -12.29
CA LEU A 65 9.11 2.27 -13.61
C LEU A 65 9.44 3.58 -14.34
N THR A 66 8.70 4.66 -14.06
CA THR A 66 9.00 6.00 -14.56
C THR A 66 8.81 7.02 -13.44
N PRO A 67 9.52 8.16 -13.47
CA PRO A 67 9.19 9.29 -12.61
C PRO A 67 7.85 9.92 -13.00
N CYS A 68 7.36 10.82 -12.16
CA CYS A 68 6.31 11.78 -12.50
C CYS A 68 6.90 13.18 -12.68
N ILE A 69 6.18 14.06 -13.37
CA ILE A 69 6.52 15.47 -13.53
C ILE A 69 5.60 16.29 -12.65
N VAL A 70 6.17 16.97 -11.65
CA VAL A 70 5.43 17.97 -10.88
C VAL A 70 5.19 19.18 -11.79
N PRO A 71 3.94 19.61 -12.06
CA PRO A 71 3.64 20.60 -13.09
C PRO A 71 4.38 21.94 -12.93
N HIS A 72 4.69 22.32 -11.69
CA HIS A 72 5.44 23.56 -11.41
C HIS A 72 6.94 23.44 -11.70
N ALA A 73 7.53 22.26 -11.51
CA ALA A 73 8.94 22.02 -11.80
C ALA A 73 9.18 21.83 -13.31
N GLY A 74 8.24 21.17 -14.00
CA GLY A 74 8.33 20.93 -15.45
C GLY A 74 9.38 19.91 -15.87
N GLU A 75 10.04 19.28 -14.91
CA GLU A 75 11.05 18.24 -15.09
C GLU A 75 10.70 16.98 -14.25
N PRO A 76 11.25 15.80 -14.60
CA PRO A 76 11.02 14.58 -13.85
C PRO A 76 11.44 14.68 -12.37
N SER A 77 10.66 14.08 -11.47
CA SER A 77 10.91 14.09 -10.02
C SER A 77 12.22 13.39 -9.61
N PHE A 78 12.70 12.47 -10.43
CA PHE A 78 13.98 11.77 -10.29
C PHE A 78 14.39 11.19 -11.66
N GLU A 79 15.64 10.74 -11.77
CA GLU A 79 16.19 10.15 -12.98
C GLU A 79 16.23 8.62 -12.90
N LEU A 80 15.84 7.95 -13.98
CA LEU A 80 16.03 6.51 -14.22
C LEU A 80 16.62 6.35 -15.63
N GLY A 81 17.57 5.42 -15.80
CA GLY A 81 17.97 4.95 -17.12
C GLY A 81 16.81 4.22 -17.84
N GLU A 82 16.95 4.00 -19.15
CA GLU A 82 15.90 3.39 -19.99
C GLU A 82 15.44 2.00 -19.50
N ASP A 83 16.35 1.24 -18.87
CA ASP A 83 16.09 -0.09 -18.32
C ASP A 83 16.15 -0.10 -16.78
N GLU A 84 16.04 1.04 -16.11
CA GLU A 84 16.10 1.12 -14.64
C GLU A 84 14.71 1.31 -14.02
N ILE A 85 14.52 0.73 -12.84
CA ILE A 85 13.34 0.93 -11.98
C ILE A 85 13.80 1.27 -10.57
N GLU A 86 12.98 2.01 -9.82
CA GLU A 86 13.23 2.38 -8.43
C GLU A 86 12.42 1.49 -7.49
N ILE A 87 13.10 0.70 -6.65
CA ILE A 87 12.49 -0.15 -5.64
C ILE A 87 12.32 0.64 -4.34
N GLY A 88 11.12 0.62 -3.76
CA GLY A 88 10.80 1.31 -2.52
C GLY A 88 10.53 2.81 -2.70
N ILE A 89 10.07 3.25 -3.87
CA ILE A 89 9.71 4.65 -4.14
C ILE A 89 8.60 5.15 -3.18
N GLY A 90 8.68 6.43 -2.79
CA GLY A 90 7.58 7.11 -2.09
C GLY A 90 6.51 7.68 -3.04
N ILE A 91 5.47 8.30 -2.47
CA ILE A 91 4.34 8.86 -3.24
C ILE A 91 4.60 10.28 -3.79
N HIS A 92 5.71 10.92 -3.44
CA HIS A 92 6.12 12.22 -3.98
C HIS A 92 7.41 12.11 -4.81
N GLY A 93 7.78 10.89 -5.23
CA GLY A 93 9.03 10.65 -5.96
C GLY A 93 10.27 10.68 -5.07
N GLU A 94 10.12 10.53 -3.74
CA GLU A 94 11.25 10.38 -2.83
C GLU A 94 12.05 9.12 -3.20
N PRO A 95 13.40 9.20 -3.21
CA PRO A 95 14.25 8.05 -3.48
C PRO A 95 13.85 6.82 -2.66
N GLY A 96 13.90 5.67 -3.32
CA GLY A 96 13.64 4.40 -2.70
C GLY A 96 14.87 3.79 -2.05
N ARG A 97 14.87 2.47 -1.93
CA ARG A 97 15.99 1.69 -1.41
C ARG A 97 17.13 1.60 -2.42
N GLU A 98 16.79 1.33 -3.66
CA GLU A 98 17.76 1.04 -4.71
C GLU A 98 17.14 1.18 -6.10
N LYS A 99 18.02 1.46 -7.07
CA LYS A 99 17.74 1.35 -8.49
C LYS A 99 18.22 0.00 -8.98
N ILE A 100 17.37 -0.72 -9.68
CA ILE A 100 17.72 -2.01 -10.30
C ILE A 100 17.38 -1.97 -11.78
N ARG A 101 17.96 -2.90 -12.54
CA ARG A 101 17.52 -3.14 -13.92
C ARG A 101 16.10 -3.71 -13.92
N LEU A 102 15.29 -3.34 -14.89
CA LEU A 102 13.94 -3.87 -15.10
C LEU A 102 13.98 -5.40 -15.17
N GLU A 103 13.10 -6.02 -14.39
CA GLU A 103 12.89 -7.47 -14.34
C GLU A 103 11.46 -7.81 -14.77
N SER A 104 11.14 -9.10 -14.85
CA SER A 104 9.76 -9.55 -15.03
C SER A 104 8.86 -9.06 -13.88
N ALA A 105 7.59 -8.79 -14.16
CA ALA A 105 6.60 -8.39 -13.15
C ALA A 105 6.60 -9.31 -11.91
N ASP A 106 6.73 -10.62 -12.10
CA ASP A 106 6.72 -11.58 -10.98
C ASP A 106 7.90 -11.35 -10.01
N ARG A 107 9.09 -11.12 -10.56
CA ARG A 107 10.30 -10.81 -9.77
C ARG A 107 10.19 -9.48 -9.05
N ILE A 108 9.62 -8.46 -9.70
CA ILE A 108 9.38 -7.15 -9.08
C ILE A 108 8.42 -7.29 -7.90
N VAL A 109 7.33 -8.05 -8.06
CA VAL A 109 6.37 -8.34 -6.98
C VAL A 109 7.07 -9.06 -5.83
N ASP A 110 7.85 -10.10 -6.11
CA ASP A 110 8.58 -10.85 -5.08
C ASP A 110 9.52 -9.92 -4.27
N ARG A 111 10.24 -9.03 -4.97
CA ARG A 111 11.18 -8.08 -4.35
C ARG A 111 10.53 -7.08 -3.41
N ILE A 112 9.32 -6.60 -3.72
CA ILE A 112 8.64 -5.64 -2.85
C ILE A 112 7.77 -6.32 -1.79
N LEU A 113 7.34 -7.56 -2.02
CA LEU A 113 6.59 -8.34 -1.05
C LEU A 113 7.48 -8.91 0.05
N GLU A 114 8.71 -9.33 -0.25
CA GLU A 114 9.63 -9.91 0.74
C GLU A 114 9.88 -8.96 1.93
N PRO A 115 10.24 -7.67 1.74
CA PRO A 115 10.39 -6.73 2.85
C PRO A 115 9.11 -6.47 3.64
N ILE A 116 7.94 -6.51 2.99
CA ILE A 116 6.64 -6.39 3.66
C ILE A 116 6.48 -7.57 4.63
N LEU A 117 6.80 -8.78 4.18
CA LEU A 117 6.68 -10.01 4.96
C LEU A 117 7.70 -10.14 6.10
N GLU A 118 8.88 -9.52 5.95
CA GLU A 118 9.93 -9.53 6.97
C GLU A 118 9.70 -8.50 8.09
N ASP A 119 9.06 -7.36 7.79
CA ASP A 119 8.95 -6.25 8.74
C ASP A 119 7.90 -6.49 9.84
N LEU A 120 6.78 -7.11 9.48
CA LEU A 120 5.78 -7.63 10.39
C LEU A 120 5.77 -9.15 10.18
N PRO A 121 5.97 -10.00 11.21
CA PRO A 121 6.09 -11.43 10.99
C PRO A 121 4.72 -12.04 10.64
N PHE A 122 4.38 -12.03 9.35
CA PHE A 122 3.26 -12.77 8.80
C PHE A 122 3.55 -14.27 8.90
N SER A 123 2.57 -15.02 9.36
CA SER A 123 2.69 -16.45 9.65
C SER A 123 1.71 -17.26 8.82
N SER A 124 2.04 -18.53 8.60
CA SER A 124 1.09 -19.47 8.01
C SER A 124 -0.18 -19.54 8.88
N GLY A 125 -1.34 -19.45 8.24
CA GLY A 125 -2.64 -19.36 8.90
C GLY A 125 -3.19 -17.93 9.01
N ASP A 126 -2.37 -16.90 8.75
CA ASP A 126 -2.86 -15.52 8.76
C ASP A 126 -3.85 -15.26 7.62
N GLU A 127 -4.87 -14.47 7.93
CA GLU A 127 -5.81 -13.90 6.97
C GLU A 127 -5.45 -12.45 6.71
N VAL A 128 -5.44 -12.04 5.44
CA VAL A 128 -4.97 -10.71 5.05
C VAL A 128 -5.87 -10.03 4.04
N LEU A 129 -5.81 -8.70 4.03
CA LEU A 129 -6.22 -7.86 2.92
C LEU A 129 -5.00 -7.55 2.06
N LEU A 130 -5.05 -7.95 0.78
CA LEU A 130 -4.03 -7.60 -0.22
C LEU A 130 -4.50 -6.39 -1.04
N PHE A 131 -3.81 -5.27 -0.89
CA PHE A 131 -4.08 -4.06 -1.65
C PHE A 131 -2.97 -3.80 -2.67
N VAL A 132 -3.31 -3.87 -3.96
CA VAL A 132 -2.45 -3.52 -5.09
C VAL A 132 -2.84 -2.14 -5.59
N ASN A 133 -2.00 -1.16 -5.32
CA ASN A 133 -2.24 0.23 -5.66
C ASN A 133 -1.40 0.63 -6.87
N GLY A 134 -2.01 1.19 -7.92
CA GLY A 134 -1.25 1.81 -9.01
C GLY A 134 -0.82 3.24 -8.66
N MET A 135 0.38 3.62 -9.13
CA MET A 135 0.95 4.95 -8.88
C MET A 135 0.41 6.03 -9.83
N GLY A 136 -0.48 5.67 -10.76
CA GLY A 136 -1.16 6.60 -11.67
C GLY A 136 -1.10 6.15 -13.12
N GLY A 137 0.11 5.95 -13.65
CA GLY A 137 0.36 5.62 -15.05
C GLY A 137 0.27 4.13 -15.40
N THR A 138 0.18 3.23 -14.43
CA THR A 138 0.14 1.78 -14.68
C THR A 138 -1.26 1.32 -15.11
N PRO A 139 -1.39 0.61 -16.25
CA PRO A 139 -2.65 0.04 -16.69
C PRO A 139 -3.28 -0.92 -15.67
N GLN A 140 -4.60 -0.86 -15.52
CA GLN A 140 -5.34 -1.73 -14.59
C GLN A 140 -5.05 -3.23 -14.82
N ILE A 141 -4.87 -3.65 -16.08
CA ILE A 141 -4.57 -5.05 -16.42
C ILE A 141 -3.21 -5.49 -15.85
N GLU A 142 -2.22 -4.60 -15.79
CA GLU A 142 -0.91 -4.88 -15.22
C GLU A 142 -0.96 -4.97 -13.69
N LEU A 143 -1.81 -4.17 -13.04
CA LEU A 143 -2.07 -4.31 -11.59
C LEU A 143 -2.64 -5.70 -11.25
N TYR A 144 -3.46 -6.28 -12.12
CA TYR A 144 -3.94 -7.66 -11.92
C TYR A 144 -2.86 -8.73 -12.16
N ILE A 145 -1.84 -8.46 -12.99
CA ILE A 145 -0.65 -9.32 -13.08
C ILE A 145 0.12 -9.29 -11.75
N ALA A 146 0.30 -8.10 -11.18
CA ALA A 146 0.93 -7.96 -9.87
C ALA A 146 0.12 -8.65 -8.76
N TYR A 147 -1.20 -8.50 -8.76
CA TYR A 147 -2.10 -9.18 -7.83
C TYR A 147 -1.97 -10.71 -7.92
N ARG A 148 -1.97 -11.27 -9.14
CA ARG A 148 -1.81 -12.72 -9.35
C ARG A 148 -0.56 -13.22 -8.63
N ARG A 149 0.60 -12.62 -8.91
CA ARG A 149 1.85 -13.09 -8.32
C ARG A 149 1.86 -12.92 -6.80
N ALA A 150 1.40 -11.78 -6.29
CA ALA A 150 1.36 -11.53 -4.85
C ALA A 150 0.47 -12.56 -4.12
N ALA A 151 -0.70 -12.88 -4.68
CA ALA A 151 -1.60 -13.89 -4.14
C ALA A 151 -0.98 -15.30 -4.16
N GLU A 152 -0.28 -15.68 -5.25
CA GLU A 152 0.45 -16.95 -5.35
C GLU A 152 1.55 -17.06 -4.28
N ALA A 153 2.39 -16.02 -4.15
CA ALA A 153 3.48 -15.98 -3.17
C ALA A 153 2.98 -16.03 -1.72
N LEU A 154 1.84 -15.39 -1.41
CA LEU A 154 1.19 -15.48 -0.11
C LEU A 154 0.64 -16.89 0.15
N ALA A 155 -0.02 -17.51 -0.82
CA ALA A 155 -0.55 -18.86 -0.72
C ALA A 155 0.56 -19.92 -0.52
N GLU A 156 1.70 -19.77 -1.21
CA GLU A 156 2.90 -20.60 -1.01
C GLU A 156 3.44 -20.54 0.43
N LYS A 157 3.22 -19.43 1.13
CA LYS A 157 3.57 -19.23 2.54
C LYS A 157 2.43 -19.59 3.51
N GLY A 158 1.30 -20.08 3.01
CA GLY A 158 0.12 -20.43 3.79
C GLY A 158 -0.62 -19.23 4.38
N ILE A 159 -0.50 -18.04 3.77
CA ILE A 159 -1.24 -16.82 4.13
C ILE A 159 -2.45 -16.70 3.19
N THR A 160 -3.64 -16.47 3.74
CA THR A 160 -4.88 -16.44 2.97
C THR A 160 -5.33 -15.01 2.70
N VAL A 161 -5.40 -14.63 1.43
CA VAL A 161 -6.02 -13.35 1.02
C VAL A 161 -7.53 -13.48 1.10
N ILE A 162 -8.14 -12.92 2.15
CA ILE A 162 -9.60 -12.96 2.32
C ILE A 162 -10.29 -11.72 1.76
N ARG A 163 -9.57 -10.61 1.61
CA ARG A 163 -10.05 -9.37 0.98
C ARG A 163 -8.98 -8.79 0.06
N SER A 164 -9.42 -8.03 -0.94
CA SER A 164 -8.51 -7.40 -1.88
C SER A 164 -9.01 -6.05 -2.35
N LEU A 165 -8.07 -5.17 -2.68
CA LEU A 165 -8.33 -3.92 -3.39
C LEU A 165 -7.31 -3.81 -4.53
N VAL A 166 -7.74 -3.48 -5.75
CA VAL A 166 -6.84 -3.38 -6.92
C VAL A 166 -7.23 -2.15 -7.75
N GLY A 167 -6.33 -1.18 -7.88
CA GLY A 167 -6.56 0.02 -8.69
C GLY A 167 -5.75 1.23 -8.23
N ASN A 168 -6.11 2.41 -8.72
CA ASN A 168 -5.43 3.66 -8.37
C ASN A 168 -6.18 4.37 -7.23
N TYR A 169 -5.65 4.32 -6.01
CA TYR A 169 -6.25 4.99 -4.84
C TYR A 169 -5.30 5.98 -4.17
N THR A 170 -3.99 5.70 -4.16
CA THR A 170 -2.93 6.58 -3.66
C THR A 170 -1.87 6.75 -4.74
N THR A 171 -2.09 7.70 -5.64
CA THR A 171 -1.26 7.90 -6.84
C THR A 171 -0.14 8.91 -6.61
N SER A 172 0.86 8.89 -7.49
CA SER A 172 1.88 9.94 -7.67
C SER A 172 1.79 10.48 -9.10
N LEU A 173 0.78 11.33 -9.36
CA LEU A 173 0.49 11.90 -10.68
C LEU A 173 0.43 10.82 -11.78
N GLU A 174 1.26 10.92 -12.82
CA GLU A 174 1.34 9.98 -13.94
C GLU A 174 2.44 8.91 -13.79
N MET A 175 3.05 8.77 -12.60
CA MET A 175 4.09 7.78 -12.32
C MET A 175 3.63 6.38 -12.74
N GLN A 176 4.41 5.71 -13.60
CA GLN A 176 4.23 4.29 -13.86
C GLN A 176 4.90 3.52 -12.75
N GLY A 177 4.15 2.65 -12.09
CA GLY A 177 4.55 1.98 -10.87
C GLY A 177 3.34 1.44 -10.12
N PHE A 178 3.62 0.62 -9.10
CA PHE A 178 2.59 0.14 -8.20
C PHE A 178 3.17 -0.05 -6.79
N SER A 179 2.30 -0.17 -5.80
CA SER A 179 2.66 -0.59 -4.46
C SER A 179 1.78 -1.75 -4.01
N LEU A 180 2.34 -2.56 -3.11
CA LEU A 180 1.62 -3.55 -2.36
C LEU A 180 1.45 -3.05 -0.94
N SER A 181 0.26 -3.22 -0.39
CA SER A 181 -0.03 -3.07 1.03
C SER A 181 -0.67 -4.37 1.53
N LEU A 182 -0.16 -4.89 2.64
CA LEU A 182 -0.66 -6.09 3.28
C LEU A 182 -1.10 -5.76 4.70
N LEU A 183 -2.37 -6.00 5.00
CA LEU A 183 -2.95 -5.79 6.33
C LEU A 183 -3.42 -7.14 6.88
N THR A 184 -2.93 -7.53 8.06
CA THR A 184 -3.51 -8.68 8.78
C THR A 184 -4.93 -8.35 9.23
N LEU A 185 -5.83 -9.30 9.04
CA LEU A 185 -7.24 -9.19 9.39
C LEU A 185 -7.57 -10.16 10.51
N ASP A 186 -8.30 -9.65 11.50
CA ASP A 186 -9.10 -10.47 12.39
C ASP A 186 -10.59 -10.26 12.08
N GLU A 187 -11.47 -10.95 12.81
CA GLU A 187 -12.92 -10.83 12.65
C GLU A 187 -13.38 -9.36 12.73
N ARG A 188 -12.90 -8.60 13.72
CA ARG A 188 -13.31 -7.20 13.93
C ARG A 188 -12.86 -6.28 12.79
N LEU A 189 -11.62 -6.40 12.32
CA LEU A 189 -11.13 -5.57 11.21
C LEU A 189 -11.81 -5.97 9.89
N THR A 190 -12.12 -7.26 9.71
CA THR A 190 -12.86 -7.76 8.55
C THR A 190 -14.27 -7.17 8.50
N GLU A 191 -15.00 -7.18 9.62
CA GLU A 191 -16.33 -6.57 9.71
C GLU A 191 -16.32 -5.08 9.36
N LEU A 192 -15.33 -4.33 9.85
CA LEU A 192 -15.19 -2.90 9.57
C LEU A 192 -14.80 -2.61 8.12
N TRP A 193 -14.01 -3.48 7.50
CA TRP A 193 -13.74 -3.41 6.07
C TRP A 193 -15.02 -3.63 5.26
N ASP A 194 -15.77 -4.68 5.57
CA ASP A 194 -16.99 -5.06 4.86
C ASP A 194 -18.17 -4.11 5.08
N ALA A 195 -18.14 -3.33 6.17
CA ALA A 195 -19.15 -2.34 6.47
C ALA A 195 -19.39 -1.39 5.28
N PRO A 196 -20.64 -0.94 5.05
CA PRO A 196 -21.00 -0.10 3.91
C PRO A 196 -20.13 1.15 3.78
N VAL A 197 -19.86 1.55 2.54
CA VAL A 197 -19.14 2.79 2.24
C VAL A 197 -19.69 3.43 0.97
N GLN A 198 -19.82 4.76 0.99
CA GLN A 198 -20.35 5.54 -0.14
C GLN A 198 -19.51 6.79 -0.37
N THR A 199 -18.28 6.60 -0.86
CA THR A 199 -17.42 7.71 -1.30
C THR A 199 -17.33 7.76 -2.83
N ALA A 200 -16.52 8.68 -3.36
CA ALA A 200 -16.26 8.77 -4.79
C ALA A 200 -15.43 7.57 -5.29
N ALA A 201 -14.50 7.06 -4.47
CA ALA A 201 -13.54 6.03 -4.85
C ALA A 201 -13.83 4.63 -4.24
N LEU A 202 -14.51 4.56 -3.08
CA LEU A 202 -14.91 3.29 -2.45
C LEU A 202 -16.43 3.22 -2.30
N ARG A 203 -17.03 2.15 -2.83
CA ARG A 203 -18.49 1.99 -2.80
C ARG A 203 -18.94 0.53 -2.77
N TRP A 204 -19.52 0.09 -1.64
CA TRP A 204 -20.14 -1.23 -1.49
C TRP A 204 -21.12 -1.27 -0.30
N GLY A 205 -21.80 -2.42 -0.11
CA GLY A 205 -22.63 -2.69 1.07
C GLY A 205 -23.97 -1.95 1.13
N ARG A 206 -24.63 -1.76 -0.02
CA ARG A 206 -25.97 -1.14 -0.04
C ARG A 206 -27.04 -2.06 0.50
#